data_AF-A0A3B5Y8N9-F1
#
_entry.id   AF-A0A3B5Y8N9-F1
#
_cell.length_a   1.000
_cell.length_b   1.000
_cell.length_c   1.000
_cell.angle_alpha   90.00
_cell.angle_beta   90.00
_cell.angle_gamma   90.00
#
_symmetry.space_group_name_H-M   'P 1'
#
loop_
_entity.id
_entity.type
_entity.pdbx_description
1 polymer ?
#
loop_
_entity_poly.entity_id
_entity_poly.type
_entity_poly.pdbx_seq_one_letter_code
_entity_poly.pdbx_strand_id
1 'polypeptide(L)'
;MRVVPGGGEATVLVNQVDGFRLRFTNEVGVDQGTGQVYFTDSSMNFARSQHGLVTKTGDSTGRLMMYDPQTLDVTVLQARMTSPNGVETRGVNVGTSEPFADLPGYPDNMRPDKGGYWVGLHCEKNELPFSRDSHLLVSRVGADEKIIKEMRGPKKVRLTKIMKRDNGKLYMGSVELRHVGVVKRK
;
A
#
# COMPACT_ATOMS: atom_id res chain seq x y z
N MET A 1 10.91 2.70 10.86
CA MET A 1 11.06 3.41 12.15
C MET A 1 10.11 2.78 13.16
N ARG A 2 10.35 2.96 14.47
CA ARG A 2 9.48 2.51 15.57
C ARG A 2 9.11 3.69 16.47
N VAL A 3 7.86 3.73 16.91
CA VAL A 3 7.35 4.70 17.90
C VAL A 3 6.72 3.93 19.05
N VAL A 4 6.94 4.37 20.29
CA VAL A 4 6.34 3.74 21.47
C VAL A 4 4.85 4.11 21.63
N PRO A 5 4.04 3.35 22.38
CA PRO A 5 2.60 3.62 22.51
C PRO A 5 2.22 5.03 23.01
N GLY A 6 3.12 5.69 23.73
CA GLY A 6 2.95 7.08 24.18
C GLY A 6 3.26 8.15 23.11
N GLY A 7 3.64 7.75 21.89
CA GLY A 7 4.13 8.66 20.86
C GLY A 7 5.60 9.03 21.05
N GLY A 8 5.98 10.21 20.56
CA GLY A 8 7.35 10.73 20.66
C GLY A 8 8.18 10.55 19.39
N GLU A 9 9.48 10.79 19.53
CA GLU A 9 10.43 10.67 18.43
C GLU A 9 10.57 9.21 17.96
N ALA A 10 10.58 9.02 16.65
CA ALA A 10 10.69 7.68 16.08
C ALA A 10 12.14 7.22 16.07
N THR A 11 12.41 6.00 16.54
CA THR A 11 13.72 5.35 16.39
C THR A 11 13.84 4.76 14.98
N VAL A 12 14.95 5.04 14.29
CA VAL A 12 15.25 4.40 13.00
C VAL A 12 15.63 2.94 13.26
N LEU A 13 14.93 2.01 12.59
CA LEU A 13 15.24 0.58 12.64
C LEU A 13 16.15 0.17 11.48
N VAL A 14 15.82 0.64 10.28
CA VAL A 14 16.49 0.31 9.02
C VAL A 14 16.50 1.57 8.15
N ASN A 15 17.64 1.88 7.53
CA ASN A 15 17.78 2.93 6.51
C ASN A 15 18.59 2.49 5.28
N GLN A 16 19.15 1.27 5.31
CA GLN A 16 19.97 0.67 4.26
C GLN A 16 19.79 -0.84 4.30
N VAL A 17 19.78 -1.47 3.12
CA VAL A 17 19.69 -2.93 2.95
C VAL A 17 20.61 -3.32 1.79
N ASP A 18 21.47 -4.32 1.98
CA ASP A 18 22.46 -4.79 1.01
C ASP A 18 23.38 -3.68 0.45
N GLY A 19 23.74 -2.71 1.30
CA GLY A 19 24.56 -1.57 0.87
C GLY A 19 23.77 -0.47 0.13
N PHE A 20 22.47 -0.64 -0.12
CA PHE A 20 21.63 0.36 -0.79
C PHE A 20 20.72 1.09 0.20
N ARG A 21 20.81 2.42 0.22
CA ARG A 21 19.95 3.28 1.06
C ARG A 21 18.49 3.16 0.62
N LEU A 22 17.59 3.06 1.59
CA LEU A 22 16.15 3.15 1.36
C LEU A 22 15.80 4.57 0.91
N ARG A 23 15.15 4.73 -0.25
CA ARG A 23 14.83 6.06 -0.82
C ARG A 23 13.36 6.37 -0.82
N PHE A 24 12.51 5.36 -1.00
CA PHE A 24 11.08 5.55 -1.11
C PHE A 24 10.33 4.40 -0.43
N THR A 25 10.45 4.32 0.89
CA THR A 25 9.60 3.42 1.67
C THR A 25 8.14 3.86 1.64
N ASN A 26 7.21 2.97 1.28
CA ASN A 26 5.81 3.34 1.05
C ASN A 26 4.86 2.71 2.07
N GLU A 27 4.64 1.40 2.03
CA GLU A 27 3.73 0.70 2.97
C GLU A 27 4.51 -0.26 3.88
N VAL A 28 3.94 -0.50 5.07
CA VAL A 28 4.44 -1.41 6.09
C VAL A 28 3.29 -2.23 6.66
N GLY A 29 3.48 -3.54 6.75
CA GLY A 29 2.64 -4.51 7.43
C GLY A 29 3.39 -5.16 8.58
N VAL A 30 2.67 -5.57 9.62
CA VAL A 30 3.25 -6.26 10.78
C VAL A 30 2.45 -7.52 11.04
N ASP A 31 3.12 -8.66 11.00
CA ASP A 31 2.55 -9.92 11.45
C ASP A 31 2.35 -9.84 12.96
N GLN A 32 1.09 -9.92 13.42
CA GLN A 32 0.78 -9.79 14.84
C GLN A 32 1.15 -11.04 15.66
N GLY A 33 1.32 -12.19 15.01
CA GLY A 33 1.72 -13.44 15.66
C GLY A 33 3.24 -13.54 15.83
N THR A 34 4.01 -13.17 14.82
CA THR A 34 5.49 -13.27 14.84
C THR A 34 6.18 -11.96 15.21
N GLY A 35 5.53 -10.81 15.00
CA GLY A 35 6.12 -9.48 15.13
C GLY A 35 6.97 -9.06 13.93
N GLN A 36 7.11 -9.91 12.91
CA GLN A 36 7.89 -9.61 11.70
C GLN A 36 7.25 -8.45 10.93
N VAL A 37 8.10 -7.57 10.39
CA VAL A 37 7.69 -6.33 9.74
C VAL A 37 7.98 -6.43 8.24
N TYR A 38 6.95 -6.34 7.42
CA TYR A 38 7.07 -6.40 5.96
C TYR A 38 6.89 -5.00 5.39
N PHE A 39 7.76 -4.57 4.49
CA PHE A 39 7.73 -3.21 3.97
C PHE A 39 8.27 -3.14 2.55
N THR A 40 7.86 -2.09 1.83
CA THR A 40 8.33 -1.85 0.46
C THR A 40 9.29 -0.67 0.40
N ASP A 41 10.20 -0.71 -0.58
CA ASP A 41 10.95 0.44 -1.09
C ASP A 41 10.57 0.57 -2.55
N SER A 42 9.74 1.56 -2.90
CA SER A 42 9.09 1.66 -4.21
C SER A 42 10.07 1.98 -5.34
N SER A 43 11.25 2.53 -5.02
CA SER A 43 12.32 2.76 -5.99
C SER A 43 13.65 2.99 -5.27
N MET A 44 14.73 2.38 -5.76
CA MET A 44 16.11 2.60 -5.29
C MET A 44 16.80 3.80 -5.96
N ASN A 45 16.20 4.37 -7.01
CA ASN A 45 16.76 5.47 -7.80
C ASN A 45 16.22 6.85 -7.39
N PHE A 46 14.91 6.92 -7.17
CA PHE A 46 14.16 8.15 -6.91
C PHE A 46 13.64 8.21 -5.48
N ALA A 47 13.66 9.41 -4.89
CA ALA A 47 13.03 9.67 -3.60
C ALA A 47 11.52 9.90 -3.75
N ARG A 48 10.78 9.88 -2.65
CA ARG A 48 9.33 10.14 -2.62
C ARG A 48 8.92 11.47 -3.28
N SER A 49 9.74 12.52 -3.15
CA SER A 49 9.49 13.81 -3.81
C SER A 49 9.49 13.72 -5.34
N GLN A 50 10.14 12.69 -5.89
CA GLN A 50 10.28 12.41 -7.31
C GLN A 50 9.35 11.28 -7.78
N HIS A 51 8.29 10.96 -7.03
CA HIS A 51 7.37 9.85 -7.32
C HIS A 51 6.87 9.82 -8.79
N GLY A 52 6.64 10.99 -9.40
CA GLY A 52 6.22 11.06 -10.80
C GLY A 52 7.26 10.55 -11.80
N LEU A 53 8.55 10.51 -11.45
CA LEU A 53 9.62 9.94 -12.29
C LEU A 53 9.59 8.41 -12.28
N VAL A 54 9.27 7.79 -11.15
CA VAL A 54 9.20 6.32 -11.02
C VAL A 54 8.31 5.73 -12.12
N THR A 55 7.10 6.28 -12.28
CA THR A 55 6.17 5.85 -13.34
C THR A 55 6.64 6.26 -14.74
N LYS A 56 7.12 7.50 -14.91
CA LYS A 56 7.52 8.02 -16.23
C LYS A 56 8.69 7.28 -16.85
N THR A 57 9.64 6.81 -16.03
CA THR A 57 10.83 6.09 -16.50
C THR A 57 10.62 4.58 -16.52
N GLY A 58 9.48 4.08 -16.04
CA GLY A 58 9.27 2.65 -15.84
C GLY A 58 10.26 2.04 -14.85
N ASP A 59 10.57 2.76 -13.75
CA ASP A 59 11.51 2.26 -12.76
C ASP A 59 11.03 0.94 -12.16
N SER A 60 11.87 -0.08 -12.29
CA SER A 60 11.62 -1.43 -11.80
C SER A 60 12.66 -1.81 -10.74
N THR A 61 13.09 -0.86 -9.91
CA THR A 61 14.07 -1.13 -8.83
C THR A 61 13.43 -1.35 -7.47
N GLY A 62 12.11 -1.39 -7.42
CA GLY A 62 11.36 -1.58 -6.17
C GLY A 62 11.63 -2.94 -5.52
N ARG A 63 11.48 -2.97 -4.20
CA ARG A 63 11.75 -4.15 -3.36
C ARG A 63 10.65 -4.37 -2.31
N LEU A 64 10.33 -5.63 -2.05
CA LEU A 64 9.60 -6.10 -0.87
C LEU A 64 10.59 -6.76 0.09
N MET A 65 10.54 -6.36 1.36
CA MET A 65 11.49 -6.79 2.39
C MET A 65 10.76 -7.18 3.68
N MET A 66 11.42 -8.00 4.49
CA MET A 66 10.99 -8.37 5.83
C MET A 66 12.10 -8.02 6.82
N TYR A 67 11.77 -7.30 7.87
CA TYR A 67 12.59 -7.07 9.05
C TYR A 67 12.17 -8.02 10.17
N ASP A 68 13.12 -8.75 10.72
CA ASP A 68 12.90 -9.61 11.88
C ASP A 68 13.32 -8.89 13.17
N PRO A 69 12.39 -8.59 14.09
CA PRO A 69 12.73 -7.89 15.33
C PRO A 69 13.57 -8.73 16.30
N GLN A 70 13.69 -10.04 16.11
CA GLN A 70 14.50 -10.92 16.96
C GLN A 70 15.97 -10.90 16.54
N THR A 71 16.25 -10.94 15.24
CA THR A 71 17.63 -10.91 14.70
C THR A 71 18.11 -9.49 14.38
N LEU A 72 17.17 -8.54 14.26
CA LEU A 72 17.41 -7.16 13.80
C LEU A 72 17.87 -7.08 12.33
N ASP A 73 17.71 -8.17 11.58
CA ASP A 73 18.12 -8.25 10.18
C ASP A 73 16.95 -8.00 9.22
N VAL A 74 17.33 -7.67 7.98
CA VAL A 74 16.40 -7.50 6.86
C VAL A 74 16.69 -8.51 5.77
N THR A 75 15.64 -9.19 5.32
CA THR A 75 15.67 -10.08 4.16
C THR A 75 14.91 -9.45 3.01
N VAL A 76 15.53 -9.37 1.82
CA VAL A 76 14.83 -9.01 0.58
C VAL A 76 14.03 -10.22 0.11
N LEU A 77 12.71 -10.11 0.12
CA LEU A 77 11.81 -11.19 -0.30
C LEU A 77 11.57 -11.19 -1.81
N GLN A 78 11.44 -10.00 -2.40
CA GLN A 78 11.28 -9.83 -3.84
C GLN A 78 11.97 -8.54 -4.28
N ALA A 79 12.73 -8.62 -5.37
CA ALA A 79 13.37 -7.48 -6.00
C ALA A 79 12.81 -7.26 -7.41
N ARG A 80 13.22 -6.14 -8.02
CA ARG A 80 12.90 -5.75 -9.39
C ARG A 80 11.40 -5.51 -9.64
N MET A 81 10.70 -4.99 -8.63
CA MET A 81 9.28 -4.67 -8.71
C MET A 81 9.08 -3.28 -9.30
N THR A 82 8.02 -3.11 -10.10
CA THR A 82 7.61 -1.79 -10.62
C THR A 82 6.66 -1.15 -9.62
N SER A 83 7.09 -0.05 -8.99
CA SER A 83 6.29 0.76 -8.05
C SER A 83 5.50 -0.05 -6.99
N PRO A 84 6.14 -0.92 -6.17
CA PRO A 84 5.44 -1.64 -5.12
C PRO A 84 4.99 -0.66 -4.02
N ASN A 85 3.70 -0.34 -4.00
CA ASN A 85 3.15 0.66 -3.10
C ASN A 85 2.48 0.06 -1.86
N GLY A 86 1.89 -1.14 -1.98
CA GLY A 86 1.15 -1.79 -0.90
C GLY A 86 1.74 -3.16 -0.53
N VAL A 87 1.70 -3.48 0.76
CA VAL A 87 1.99 -4.80 1.30
C VAL A 87 1.05 -5.09 2.47
N GLU A 88 0.53 -6.30 2.55
CA GLU A 88 -0.28 -6.78 3.67
C GLU A 88 0.01 -8.26 3.91
N THR A 89 0.04 -8.67 5.17
CA THR A 89 0.48 -10.00 5.58
C THR A 89 -0.66 -10.75 6.26
N ARG A 90 -0.95 -11.96 5.80
CA ARG A 90 -1.90 -12.86 6.46
C ARG A 90 -1.38 -14.30 6.39
N GLY A 91 -0.81 -14.77 7.50
CA GLY A 91 -0.33 -16.14 7.63
C GLY A 91 1.09 -16.36 7.10
N VAL A 92 1.53 -17.62 7.16
CA VAL A 92 2.95 -18.01 7.05
C VAL A 92 3.20 -18.70 5.70
N ASN A 93 3.24 -17.93 4.62
CA ASN A 93 3.72 -18.44 3.32
C ASN A 93 4.77 -17.48 2.76
N VAL A 94 6.04 -17.80 3.01
CA VAL A 94 7.18 -17.04 2.53
C VAL A 94 7.70 -17.71 1.25
N GLY A 95 7.95 -16.93 0.20
CA GLY A 95 8.79 -17.36 -0.94
C GLY A 95 8.09 -17.61 -2.27
N THR A 96 6.77 -17.45 -2.39
CA THR A 96 6.06 -17.47 -3.68
C THR A 96 5.13 -16.26 -3.81
N SER A 97 4.97 -15.75 -5.03
CA SER A 97 4.01 -14.70 -5.35
C SER A 97 3.25 -15.07 -6.62
N GLU A 98 1.95 -14.80 -6.63
CA GLU A 98 1.08 -15.00 -7.78
C GLU A 98 0.11 -13.80 -7.90
N PRO A 99 -0.37 -13.46 -9.11
CA PRO A 99 -1.41 -12.45 -9.26
C PRO A 99 -2.67 -12.85 -8.50
N PHE A 100 -3.14 -12.00 -7.57
CA PHE A 100 -4.32 -12.29 -6.75
C PHE A 100 -5.64 -11.87 -7.39
N ALA A 101 -5.69 -10.73 -8.10
CA ALA A 101 -6.91 -10.25 -8.76
C ALA A 101 -6.58 -9.24 -9.86
N ASP A 102 -7.37 -9.25 -10.95
CA ASP A 102 -7.33 -8.15 -11.93
C ASP A 102 -8.23 -7.01 -11.47
N LEU A 103 -7.66 -5.80 -11.40
CA LEU A 103 -8.32 -4.61 -10.86
C LEU A 103 -8.65 -3.61 -11.98
N PRO A 104 -9.76 -2.87 -11.87
CA PRO A 104 -10.17 -1.86 -12.86
C PRO A 104 -9.31 -0.59 -12.83
N GLY A 105 -8.38 -0.49 -11.89
CA GLY A 105 -7.45 0.63 -11.71
C GLY A 105 -6.12 0.18 -11.14
N TYR A 106 -5.21 1.12 -10.98
CA TYR A 106 -3.87 0.87 -10.45
C TYR A 106 -3.92 0.80 -8.92
N PRO A 107 -3.64 -0.37 -8.32
CA PRO A 107 -3.68 -0.51 -6.87
C PRO A 107 -2.56 0.32 -6.23
N ASP A 108 -2.90 0.99 -5.13
CA ASP A 108 -1.94 1.73 -4.31
C ASP A 108 -1.74 1.02 -2.98
N ASN A 109 -2.82 0.84 -2.22
CA ASN A 109 -2.79 0.23 -0.89
C ASN A 109 -3.90 -0.80 -0.71
N MET A 110 -3.63 -1.89 0.01
CA MET A 110 -4.59 -2.93 0.35
C MET A 110 -4.69 -3.14 1.86
N ARG A 111 -5.87 -3.52 2.36
CA ARG A 111 -6.13 -3.83 3.77
C ARG A 111 -7.07 -5.01 3.93
N PRO A 112 -6.89 -5.85 4.96
CA PRO A 112 -7.73 -7.01 5.15
C PRO A 112 -9.14 -6.59 5.55
N ASP A 113 -10.12 -7.38 5.11
CA ASP A 113 -11.51 -7.33 5.54
C ASP A 113 -12.01 -8.75 5.81
N LYS A 114 -13.17 -8.87 6.46
CA LYS A 114 -13.82 -10.16 6.69
C LYS A 114 -13.98 -10.90 5.35
N GLY A 115 -13.18 -11.95 5.15
CA GLY A 115 -13.19 -12.79 3.95
C GLY A 115 -12.68 -12.12 2.68
N GLY A 116 -11.74 -11.17 2.76
CA GLY A 116 -11.18 -10.53 1.57
C GLY A 116 -10.30 -9.32 1.88
N TYR A 117 -10.20 -8.40 0.92
CA TYR A 117 -9.39 -7.19 1.02
C TYR A 117 -10.11 -5.97 0.47
N TRP A 118 -9.90 -4.81 1.11
CA TRP A 118 -10.16 -3.51 0.50
C TRP A 118 -8.90 -3.04 -0.20
N VAL A 119 -9.00 -2.70 -1.48
CA VAL A 119 -7.90 -2.19 -2.29
C VAL A 119 -8.23 -0.77 -2.72
N GLY A 120 -7.42 0.18 -2.30
CA GLY A 120 -7.43 1.56 -2.79
C GLY A 120 -6.75 1.66 -4.14
N LEU A 121 -7.37 2.41 -5.05
CA LEU A 121 -6.91 2.62 -6.41
C LEU A 121 -6.41 4.05 -6.56
N HIS A 122 -5.23 4.22 -7.15
CA HIS A 122 -4.67 5.54 -7.46
C HIS A 122 -5.45 6.22 -8.60
N CYS A 123 -5.70 5.48 -9.68
CA CYS A 123 -6.51 5.91 -10.83
C CYS A 123 -7.11 4.72 -11.58
N GLU A 124 -8.13 4.97 -12.41
CA GLU A 124 -8.74 3.96 -13.29
C GLU A 124 -7.85 3.68 -14.51
N LYS A 125 -7.84 2.43 -15.00
CA LYS A 125 -7.11 2.06 -16.24
C LYS A 125 -7.58 2.87 -17.45
N ASN A 126 -8.89 3.16 -17.53
CA ASN A 126 -9.55 3.81 -18.66
C ASN A 126 -10.09 5.21 -18.28
N GLU A 127 -9.36 5.98 -17.48
CA GLU A 127 -9.79 7.33 -17.08
C GLU A 127 -9.78 8.30 -18.28
N LEU A 128 -10.95 8.55 -18.87
CA LEU A 128 -11.09 9.53 -19.96
C LEU A 128 -11.06 10.96 -19.41
N PRO A 129 -10.35 11.91 -20.08
CA PRO A 129 -10.25 13.30 -19.64
C PRO A 129 -11.62 14.00 -19.55
N PHE A 130 -12.61 13.54 -20.31
CA PHE A 130 -13.95 14.14 -20.39
C PHE A 130 -15.07 13.29 -19.76
N SER A 131 -14.76 12.24 -18.98
CA SER A 131 -15.79 11.43 -18.30
C SER A 131 -16.36 12.12 -17.06
N ARG A 132 -17.48 11.58 -16.52
CA ARG A 132 -18.15 11.97 -15.26
C ARG A 132 -17.15 12.44 -14.19
N ASP A 133 -17.54 13.41 -13.37
CA ASP A 133 -16.72 14.02 -12.29
C ASP A 133 -16.28 13.05 -11.16
N SER A 134 -16.41 11.73 -11.35
CA SER A 134 -16.03 10.69 -10.40
C SER A 134 -15.21 9.57 -11.03
N HIS A 135 -14.36 8.93 -10.23
CA HIS A 135 -13.58 7.75 -10.60
C HIS A 135 -13.62 6.71 -9.45
N LEU A 136 -13.23 5.48 -9.74
CA LEU A 136 -13.08 4.38 -8.79
C LEU A 136 -11.96 4.72 -7.82
N LEU A 137 -12.31 4.76 -6.55
CA LEU A 137 -11.37 4.95 -5.44
C LEU A 137 -10.99 3.62 -4.82
N VAL A 138 -11.92 2.67 -4.78
CA VAL A 138 -11.75 1.44 -4.00
C VAL A 138 -12.51 0.28 -4.62
N SER A 139 -11.86 -0.89 -4.65
CA SER A 139 -12.50 -2.18 -4.88
C SER A 139 -12.38 -3.06 -3.63
N ARG A 140 -13.44 -3.78 -3.27
CA ARG A 140 -13.40 -4.89 -2.32
C ARG A 140 -13.26 -6.17 -3.11
N VAL A 141 -12.22 -6.93 -2.82
CA VAL A 141 -11.98 -8.25 -3.39
C VAL A 141 -12.33 -9.30 -2.35
N GLY A 142 -13.13 -10.30 -2.73
CA GLY A 142 -13.47 -11.45 -1.88
C GLY A 142 -12.31 -12.44 -1.77
N ALA A 143 -12.46 -13.44 -0.90
CA ALA A 143 -11.53 -14.56 -0.81
C ALA A 143 -11.56 -15.47 -2.05
N ASP A 144 -12.60 -15.35 -2.88
CA ASP A 144 -12.74 -15.99 -4.18
C ASP A 144 -12.14 -15.14 -5.32
N GLU A 145 -11.31 -14.15 -4.98
CA GLU A 145 -10.58 -13.28 -5.92
C GLU A 145 -11.46 -12.37 -6.78
N LYS A 146 -12.77 -12.35 -6.51
CA LYS A 146 -13.74 -11.53 -7.25
C LYS A 146 -13.93 -10.18 -6.61
N ILE A 147 -14.12 -9.15 -7.45
CA ILE A 147 -14.56 -7.84 -7.01
C ILE A 147 -16.03 -7.95 -6.58
N ILE A 148 -16.29 -7.68 -5.31
CA ILE A 148 -17.63 -7.80 -4.69
C ILE A 148 -18.23 -6.45 -4.30
N LYS A 149 -17.43 -5.38 -4.32
CA LYS A 149 -17.93 -4.02 -4.09
C LYS A 149 -16.98 -2.98 -4.67
N GLU A 150 -17.53 -1.90 -5.18
CA GLU A 150 -16.77 -0.74 -5.64
C GLU A 150 -17.26 0.55 -4.97
N MET A 151 -16.36 1.50 -4.81
CA MET A 151 -16.68 2.85 -4.35
C MET A 151 -16.05 3.86 -5.29
N ARG A 152 -16.87 4.81 -5.73
CA ARG A 152 -16.45 5.95 -6.55
C ARG A 152 -16.45 7.22 -5.73
N GLY A 153 -15.60 8.16 -6.11
CA GLY A 153 -15.60 9.51 -5.56
C GLY A 153 -15.06 10.53 -6.54
N PRO A 154 -15.01 11.81 -6.15
CA PRO A 154 -14.67 12.89 -7.08
C PRO A 154 -13.27 12.75 -7.69
N LYS A 155 -13.07 13.19 -8.93
CA LYS A 155 -11.74 13.23 -9.59
C LYS A 155 -10.68 14.07 -8.85
N LYS A 156 -11.10 14.96 -7.96
CA LYS A 156 -10.22 15.78 -7.09
C LYS A 156 -9.67 15.02 -5.86
N VAL A 157 -9.87 13.70 -5.81
CA VAL A 157 -9.46 12.86 -4.68
C VAL A 157 -8.67 11.67 -5.19
N ARG A 158 -7.33 11.76 -5.18
CA ARG A 158 -6.49 10.57 -5.34
C ARG A 158 -6.35 9.87 -3.99
N LEU A 159 -6.95 8.69 -3.87
CA LEU A 159 -6.88 7.88 -2.67
C LEU A 159 -5.49 7.28 -2.55
N THR A 160 -4.88 7.40 -1.37
CA THR A 160 -3.61 6.73 -1.08
C THR A 160 -3.74 5.68 0.00
N LYS A 161 -4.76 5.73 0.86
CA LYS A 161 -4.96 4.72 1.90
C LYS A 161 -6.43 4.53 2.23
N ILE A 162 -6.84 3.29 2.43
CA ILE A 162 -8.14 2.96 3.00
C ILE A 162 -7.95 2.13 4.26
N MET A 163 -8.79 2.35 5.27
CA MET A 163 -8.82 1.55 6.48
C MET A 163 -10.24 1.40 7.00
N LYS A 164 -10.65 0.16 7.27
CA LYS A 164 -11.87 -0.13 8.04
C LYS A 164 -11.53 -0.16 9.52
N ARG A 165 -12.34 0.50 10.35
CA ARG A 165 -12.24 0.43 11.82
C ARG A 165 -13.40 -0.40 12.40
N ASP A 166 -13.27 -0.79 13.65
CA ASP A 166 -14.26 -1.63 14.36
C ASP A 166 -15.65 -0.99 14.45
N ASN A 167 -15.71 0.34 14.40
CA ASN A 167 -16.96 1.08 14.29
C ASN A 167 -17.68 0.93 12.93
N GLY A 168 -17.17 0.07 12.04
CA GLY A 168 -17.75 -0.23 10.74
C GLY A 168 -17.53 0.84 9.67
N LYS A 169 -16.87 1.96 9.99
CA LYS A 169 -16.59 3.06 9.05
C LYS A 169 -15.32 2.80 8.25
N LEU A 170 -15.30 3.32 7.03
CA LEU A 170 -14.12 3.34 6.17
C LEU A 170 -13.50 4.73 6.20
N TYR A 171 -12.21 4.78 6.51
CA TYR A 171 -11.39 5.98 6.56
C TYR A 171 -10.48 6.01 5.34
N MET A 172 -10.33 7.19 4.76
CA MET A 172 -9.65 7.41 3.49
C MET A 172 -8.60 8.51 3.64
N GLY A 173 -7.36 8.17 3.36
CA GLY A 173 -6.24 9.11 3.25
C GLY A 173 -6.02 9.51 1.79
N SER A 174 -5.64 10.77 1.58
CA SER A 174 -5.27 11.31 0.27
C SER A 174 -4.11 12.27 0.45
N VAL A 175 -3.23 12.33 -0.56
CA VAL A 175 -2.15 13.34 -0.64
C VAL A 175 -2.63 14.68 -1.20
N GLU A 176 -3.86 14.75 -1.71
CA GLU A 176 -4.45 15.97 -2.29
C GLU A 176 -5.40 16.68 -1.32
N LEU A 177 -5.94 15.95 -0.34
CA LEU A 177 -6.87 16.48 0.65
C LEU A 177 -6.14 16.91 1.91
N ARG A 178 -6.59 18.03 2.50
CA ARG A 178 -6.12 18.51 3.82
C ARG A 178 -6.83 17.85 5.00
N HIS A 179 -7.67 16.85 4.75
CA HIS A 179 -8.49 16.17 5.74
C HIS A 179 -8.66 14.68 5.43
N VAL A 180 -8.95 13.88 6.46
CA VAL A 180 -9.28 12.45 6.31
C VAL A 180 -10.73 12.29 5.86
N GLY A 181 -10.96 11.54 4.78
CA GLY A 181 -12.30 11.18 4.33
C GLY A 181 -12.91 10.06 5.17
N VAL A 182 -14.22 10.14 5.44
CA VAL A 182 -14.96 9.06 6.13
C VAL A 182 -16.18 8.69 5.32
N VAL A 183 -16.26 7.44 4.87
CA VAL A 183 -17.45 6.92 4.19
C VAL A 183 -18.45 6.48 5.23
N LYS A 184 -19.58 7.18 5.31
CA LYS A 184 -20.78 6.72 6.01
C LYS A 184 -21.52 5.77 5.09
N ARG A 185 -21.70 4.51 5.50
CA ARG A 185 -22.68 3.63 4.82
C ARG A 185 -24.06 4.21 5.09
N LYS A 186 -24.81 4.53 4.03
CA LYS A 186 -26.26 4.65 4.12
C LYS A 186 -26.86 3.25 4.17
#